data_AF-A0A5B7XVH5-F1
#
_entry.id   AF-A0A5B7XVH5-F1
#
_cell.length_a   1.000
_cell.length_b   1.000
_cell.length_c   1.000
_cell.angle_alpha   90.00
_cell.angle_beta   90.00
_cell.angle_gamma   90.00
#
_symmetry.space_group_name_H-M   'P 1'
#
loop_
_entity.id
_entity.type
_entity.pdbx_description
1 polymer ?
#
loop_
_entity_poly.entity_id
_entity_poly.type
_entity_poly.pdbx_seq_one_letter_code
_entity_poly.pdbx_strand_id
1 'polypeptide(L)'
;MKKSFLLMGLFAFTGASAFLASCKAPGSDKSLERKDFNELNPSDPNSDKNAIIKIVKPSQDEKSKSGEDNITHDEIKNPTDYLEIQRKSRKVAAKFIRANQSIKYVALGDSIAAGFDGSLPKDYQGELNENGEITGLSYPAFLARLLNTNNRVTKFKNFASTASRLVDWIKLLGIDFQGRENELPEFESLNQVFGSEPTALANDIKSRLADANLVTVSLSGNDFIYLLFRSLAQEDILQLVEIFNLRILIIHCF
;
A
#
# COMPACT_ATOMS: atom_id res chain seq x y z
N MET A 1 -33.50 -20.50 27.26
CA MET A 1 -32.35 -19.59 27.40
C MET A 1 -31.15 -20.28 28.05
N LYS A 2 -30.45 -21.21 27.38
CA LYS A 2 -29.19 -21.80 27.91
C LYS A 2 -28.20 -22.29 26.83
N LYS A 3 -28.55 -22.25 25.54
CA LYS A 3 -27.67 -22.69 24.43
C LYS A 3 -26.81 -21.58 23.80
N SER A 4 -27.08 -20.31 24.11
CA SER A 4 -26.32 -19.17 23.53
C SER A 4 -24.97 -18.91 24.22
N PHE A 5 -24.76 -19.40 25.44
CA PHE A 5 -23.53 -19.13 26.20
C PHE A 5 -22.36 -20.07 25.85
N LEU A 6 -22.65 -21.21 25.20
CA LEU A 6 -21.63 -22.22 24.87
C LEU A 6 -20.88 -21.89 23.57
N LEU A 7 -21.51 -21.18 22.62
CA LEU A 7 -20.84 -20.74 21.39
C LEU A 7 -19.83 -19.60 21.63
N MET A 8 -20.10 -18.74 22.61
CA MET A 8 -19.24 -17.59 22.93
C MET A 8 -17.92 -18.02 23.59
N GLY A 9 -17.90 -19.18 24.26
CA GLY A 9 -16.68 -19.76 24.84
C GLY A 9 -15.75 -20.43 23.82
N LEU A 10 -16.28 -20.97 22.72
CA LEU A 10 -15.47 -21.66 21.70
C LEU A 10 -14.70 -20.68 20.81
N PHE A 11 -15.29 -19.51 20.49
CA PHE A 11 -14.59 -18.43 19.78
C PHE A 11 -13.55 -17.71 20.64
N ALA A 12 -13.76 -17.63 21.96
CA ALA A 12 -12.76 -17.09 22.88
C ALA A 12 -11.50 -17.99 22.98
N PHE A 13 -11.65 -19.31 22.79
CA PHE A 13 -10.54 -20.26 22.87
C PHE A 13 -9.74 -20.39 21.56
N THR A 14 -10.38 -20.18 20.40
CA THR A 14 -9.69 -20.14 19.09
C THR A 14 -9.06 -18.77 18.79
N GLY A 15 -9.61 -17.68 19.35
CA GLY A 15 -8.97 -16.36 19.31
C GLY A 15 -7.62 -16.34 20.04
N ALA A 16 -7.55 -16.95 21.24
CA ALA A 16 -6.32 -16.99 22.02
C ALA A 16 -5.18 -17.80 21.35
N SER A 17 -5.51 -18.79 20.53
CA SER A 17 -4.52 -19.58 19.78
C SER A 17 -4.05 -18.89 18.48
N ALA A 18 -4.87 -18.02 17.89
CA ALA A 18 -4.43 -17.15 16.80
C ALA A 18 -3.43 -16.07 17.28
N PHE A 19 -3.57 -15.58 18.52
CA PHE A 19 -2.59 -14.66 19.11
C PHE A 19 -1.24 -15.33 19.40
N LEU A 20 -1.22 -16.61 19.79
CA LEU A 20 0.04 -17.35 20.02
C LEU A 20 0.75 -17.74 18.70
N ALA A 21 0.00 -17.95 17.62
CA ALA A 21 0.57 -18.19 16.28
C ALA A 21 0.99 -16.89 15.57
N SER A 22 0.43 -15.74 15.94
CA SER A 22 0.77 -14.43 15.36
C SER A 22 2.08 -13.83 15.86
N CYS A 23 2.77 -14.47 16.83
CA CYS A 23 4.04 -13.95 17.35
C CYS A 23 5.23 -14.13 16.39
N LYS A 24 5.05 -14.76 15.23
CA LYS A 24 6.08 -14.82 14.17
C LYS A 24 5.42 -14.83 12.79
N ALA A 25 5.34 -13.67 12.14
CA ALA A 25 5.07 -13.64 10.72
C ALA A 25 6.14 -14.49 9.99
N PRO A 26 5.77 -15.34 9.01
CA PRO A 26 6.73 -16.11 8.23
C PRO A 26 7.79 -15.17 7.63
N GLY A 27 9.04 -15.28 8.08
CA GLY A 27 10.17 -14.40 7.69
C GLY A 27 10.70 -13.46 8.78
N SER A 28 10.10 -13.40 9.96
CA SER A 28 10.46 -12.47 11.06
C SER A 28 11.56 -12.99 12.02
N ASP A 29 12.26 -14.08 11.67
CA ASP A 29 12.94 -14.89 12.68
C ASP A 29 14.30 -14.40 13.19
N LYS A 30 14.76 -13.20 12.82
CA LYS A 30 15.94 -12.60 13.45
C LYS A 30 15.75 -11.10 13.62
N SER A 31 15.87 -10.63 14.87
CA SER A 31 16.20 -9.23 15.13
C SER A 31 17.51 -8.94 14.43
N LEU A 32 17.53 -7.94 13.54
CA LEU A 32 18.75 -7.50 12.89
C LEU A 32 19.72 -7.05 14.00
N GLU A 33 20.80 -7.81 14.22
CA GLU A 33 21.80 -7.40 15.18
C GLU A 33 22.44 -6.11 14.68
N ARG A 34 22.68 -5.17 15.61
CA ARG A 34 23.29 -3.86 15.33
C ARG A 34 24.65 -3.94 14.62
N LYS A 35 25.25 -5.13 14.51
CA LYS A 35 26.46 -5.40 13.75
C LYS A 35 26.26 -5.36 12.23
N ASP A 36 25.05 -5.59 11.73
CA ASP A 36 24.75 -5.59 10.29
C ASP A 36 24.77 -4.19 9.65
N PHE A 37 24.80 -3.12 10.46
CA PHE A 37 24.88 -1.73 9.98
C PHE A 37 26.29 -1.13 10.01
N ASN A 38 27.27 -1.81 10.61
CA ASN A 38 28.64 -1.30 10.73
C ASN A 38 29.66 -1.97 9.79
N GLU A 39 29.24 -2.89 8.92
CA GLU A 39 30.07 -3.44 7.83
C GLU A 39 29.67 -2.86 6.46
N LEU A 40 29.53 -1.54 6.38
CA LEU A 40 29.85 -0.82 5.14
C LEU A 40 31.17 -0.10 5.36
N ASN A 41 32.23 -0.90 5.55
CA ASN A 41 33.58 -0.41 5.49
C ASN A 41 33.92 -0.17 4.00
N PRO A 42 34.18 1.07 3.54
CA PRO A 42 34.35 1.37 2.10
C PRO A 42 35.62 0.78 1.46
N SER A 43 36.31 -0.13 2.15
CA SER A 43 37.68 -0.55 1.85
C SER A 43 37.81 -2.04 1.59
N ASP A 44 36.72 -2.81 1.45
CA ASP A 44 36.80 -4.20 1.01
C ASP A 44 37.13 -4.28 -0.50
N PRO A 45 38.30 -4.81 -0.89
CA PRO A 45 38.70 -4.89 -2.29
C PRO A 45 37.92 -5.92 -3.12
N ASN A 46 37.06 -6.74 -2.51
CA ASN A 46 36.38 -7.88 -3.16
C ASN A 46 34.84 -7.80 -3.22
N SER A 47 34.25 -6.64 -2.92
CA SER A 47 32.84 -6.39 -3.28
C SER A 47 32.75 -6.08 -4.78
N ASP A 48 31.91 -6.85 -5.49
CA ASP A 48 31.71 -6.82 -6.93
C ASP A 48 31.39 -5.39 -7.42
N LYS A 49 32.40 -4.70 -7.96
CA LYS A 49 32.34 -3.29 -8.42
C LYS A 49 31.46 -3.06 -9.66
N ASN A 50 30.62 -4.03 -10.05
CA ASN A 50 29.82 -3.98 -11.27
C ASN A 50 28.31 -3.92 -11.05
N ALA A 51 27.81 -3.86 -9.81
CA ALA A 51 26.41 -3.48 -9.56
C ALA A 51 26.23 -1.94 -9.63
N ILE A 52 26.71 -1.32 -10.71
CA ILE A 52 26.31 0.05 -11.04
C ILE A 52 24.88 -0.06 -11.55
N ILE A 53 23.90 0.24 -10.70
CA ILE A 53 22.59 0.67 -11.19
C ILE A 53 22.87 1.93 -12.01
N LYS A 54 22.97 1.78 -13.33
CA LYS A 54 23.07 2.92 -14.25
C LYS A 54 21.76 3.67 -14.16
N ILE A 55 21.71 4.69 -13.29
CA ILE A 55 20.70 5.73 -13.37
C ILE A 55 20.99 6.48 -14.67
N VAL A 56 20.32 6.08 -15.74
CA VAL A 56 20.36 6.79 -17.02
C VAL A 56 19.68 8.13 -16.79
N LYS A 57 20.47 9.21 -16.76
CA LYS A 57 19.95 10.58 -16.74
C LYS A 57 19.18 10.81 -18.05
N PRO A 58 17.99 11.42 -18.02
CA PRO A 58 17.30 11.78 -19.25
C PRO A 58 18.17 12.77 -20.03
N SER A 59 18.37 12.51 -21.32
CA SER A 59 18.98 13.45 -22.27
C SER A 59 18.28 14.82 -22.14
N GLN A 60 19.06 15.90 -22.00
CA GLN A 60 18.51 17.26 -21.91
C GLN A 60 18.14 17.86 -23.28
N ASP A 61 18.37 17.14 -24.37
CA ASP A 61 18.21 17.67 -25.73
C ASP A 61 17.17 16.88 -26.53
N GLU A 62 15.89 17.00 -26.18
CA GLU A 62 14.83 16.67 -27.13
C GLU A 62 13.73 17.75 -27.09
N LYS A 63 13.88 18.74 -27.98
CA LYS A 63 12.73 19.50 -28.47
C LYS A 63 11.76 18.50 -29.08
N SER A 64 10.55 18.45 -28.53
CA SER A 64 9.43 17.67 -29.05
C SER A 64 9.31 17.81 -30.57
N LYS A 65 9.72 16.78 -31.31
CA LYS A 65 9.26 16.58 -32.68
C LYS A 65 8.07 15.63 -32.62
N SER A 66 6.89 16.16 -32.91
CA SER A 66 5.74 15.37 -33.32
C SER A 66 6.02 14.84 -34.73
N GLY A 67 6.41 13.58 -34.83
CA GLY A 67 6.53 12.88 -36.11
C GLY A 67 6.18 11.41 -35.89
N GLU A 68 5.13 10.94 -36.54
CA GLU A 68 4.91 9.51 -36.76
C GLU A 68 6.02 9.01 -37.68
N ASP A 69 7.07 8.44 -37.10
CA ASP A 69 8.05 7.69 -37.87
C ASP A 69 7.51 6.25 -38.02
N ASN A 70 7.07 5.91 -39.23
CA ASN A 70 6.68 4.56 -39.61
C ASN A 70 7.93 3.67 -39.62
N ILE A 71 8.11 2.87 -38.56
CA ILE A 71 9.20 1.91 -38.45
C ILE A 71 8.87 0.69 -39.32
N THR A 72 9.61 0.50 -40.41
CA THR A 72 9.56 -0.71 -41.24
C THR A 72 10.19 -1.89 -40.50
N HIS A 73 9.58 -3.08 -40.63
CA HIS A 73 9.87 -4.29 -39.86
C HIS A 73 11.28 -4.91 -40.07
N ASP A 74 12.14 -4.32 -40.88
CA ASP A 74 13.42 -4.92 -41.34
C ASP A 74 14.66 -4.56 -40.49
N GLU A 75 14.52 -3.77 -39.41
CA GLU A 75 15.65 -3.35 -38.56
C GLU A 75 15.81 -4.11 -37.23
N ILE A 76 15.03 -5.17 -36.97
CA ILE A 76 15.12 -5.91 -35.71
C ILE A 76 16.08 -7.10 -35.87
N LYS A 77 17.36 -6.91 -35.48
CA LYS A 77 18.36 -8.00 -35.50
C LYS A 77 18.55 -8.65 -34.13
N ASN A 78 18.24 -7.97 -33.03
CA ASN A 78 18.33 -8.53 -31.67
C ASN A 78 17.11 -8.20 -30.78
N PRO A 79 16.77 -9.05 -29.79
CA PRO A 79 15.70 -8.79 -28.81
C PRO A 79 15.86 -7.49 -28.02
N THR A 80 17.11 -7.02 -27.84
CA THR A 80 17.42 -5.74 -27.21
C THR A 80 17.02 -4.55 -28.07
N ASP A 81 17.07 -4.67 -29.40
CA ASP A 81 16.66 -3.62 -30.33
C ASP A 81 15.15 -3.38 -30.23
N TYR A 82 14.37 -4.45 -30.05
CA TYR A 82 12.92 -4.35 -29.84
C TYR A 82 12.56 -3.57 -28.56
N LEU A 83 13.26 -3.84 -27.44
CA LEU A 83 13.04 -3.12 -26.18
C LEU A 83 13.50 -1.66 -26.26
N GLU A 84 14.57 -1.38 -27.01
CA GLU A 84 15.08 -0.03 -27.22
C GLU A 84 14.16 0.80 -28.13
N ILE A 85 13.67 0.21 -29.21
CA ILE A 85 12.67 0.79 -30.11
C ILE A 85 11.36 1.07 -29.36
N GLN A 86 10.87 0.11 -28.56
CA GLN A 86 9.70 0.32 -27.71
C GLN A 86 9.89 1.38 -26.62
N ARG A 87 11.14 1.64 -26.19
CA ARG A 87 11.44 2.71 -25.23
C ARG A 87 11.49 4.07 -25.92
N LYS A 88 12.10 4.15 -27.10
CA LYS A 88 12.19 5.39 -27.91
C LYS A 88 10.83 5.84 -28.42
N SER A 89 9.91 4.91 -28.71
CA SER A 89 8.54 5.23 -29.14
C SER A 89 7.58 5.56 -28.01
N ARG A 90 7.96 5.35 -26.74
CA ARG A 90 7.08 5.62 -25.60
C ARG A 90 6.98 7.10 -25.32
N LYS A 91 5.82 7.67 -25.63
CA LYS A 91 5.45 9.03 -25.24
C LYS A 91 5.49 9.15 -23.71
N VAL A 92 6.30 10.09 -23.22
CA VAL A 92 6.35 10.43 -21.79
C VAL A 92 4.97 10.93 -21.36
N ALA A 93 4.50 10.46 -20.19
CA ALA A 93 3.22 10.90 -19.64
C ALA A 93 3.21 12.41 -19.38
N ALA A 94 2.08 13.07 -19.62
CA ALA A 94 1.96 14.53 -19.46
C ALA A 94 2.28 15.02 -18.05
N LYS A 95 2.03 14.18 -17.02
CA LYS A 95 2.29 14.47 -15.60
C LYS A 95 3.56 13.79 -15.06
N PHE A 96 4.50 13.43 -15.94
CA PHE A 96 5.77 12.83 -15.52
C PHE A 96 6.59 13.82 -14.66
N ILE A 97 7.00 13.38 -13.48
CA ILE A 97 7.87 14.16 -12.57
C ILE A 97 9.33 13.88 -12.94
N ARG A 98 9.97 14.83 -13.61
CA ARG A 98 11.40 14.77 -13.97
C ARG A 98 12.29 14.85 -12.74
N ALA A 99 13.52 14.38 -12.84
CA ALA A 99 14.48 14.31 -11.73
C ALA A 99 14.80 15.67 -11.06
N ASN A 100 14.67 16.77 -11.78
CA ASN A 100 14.92 18.14 -11.29
C ASN A 100 13.66 18.86 -10.80
N GLN A 101 12.49 18.23 -10.86
CA GLN A 101 11.25 18.82 -10.39
C GLN A 101 11.01 18.51 -8.91
N SER A 102 10.39 19.46 -8.21
CA SER A 102 9.94 19.26 -6.84
C SER A 102 8.81 18.23 -6.77
N ILE A 103 8.68 17.58 -5.63
CA ILE A 103 7.70 16.55 -5.33
C ILE A 103 6.80 17.05 -4.20
N LYS A 104 5.49 17.04 -4.46
CA LYS A 104 4.43 17.32 -3.52
C LYS A 104 3.62 16.04 -3.39
N TYR A 105 3.91 15.29 -2.34
CA TYR A 105 3.48 13.92 -2.18
C TYR A 105 2.34 13.81 -1.17
N VAL A 106 1.24 13.19 -1.60
CA VAL A 106 0.14 12.78 -0.73
C VAL A 106 -0.01 11.27 -0.77
N ALA A 107 -0.10 10.64 0.39
CA ALA A 107 -0.43 9.22 0.49
C ALA A 107 -1.79 9.04 1.17
N LEU A 108 -2.63 8.18 0.60
CA LEU A 108 -3.89 7.73 1.17
C LEU A 108 -3.83 6.21 1.33
N GLY A 109 -4.47 5.67 2.36
CA GLY A 109 -4.55 4.22 2.46
C GLY A 109 -5.10 3.65 3.76
N ASP A 110 -4.99 2.34 3.86
CA ASP A 110 -5.34 1.54 5.02
C ASP A 110 -4.10 1.26 5.91
N SER A 111 -4.16 0.21 6.72
CA SER A 111 -3.12 -0.19 7.67
C SER A 111 -1.74 -0.38 7.03
N ILE A 112 -1.67 -0.81 5.77
CA ILE A 112 -0.41 -1.01 5.05
C ILE A 112 0.30 0.32 4.81
N ALA A 113 -0.42 1.32 4.33
CA ALA A 113 0.13 2.66 4.15
C ALA A 113 0.27 3.41 5.48
N ALA A 114 -0.49 3.06 6.51
CA ALA A 114 -0.39 3.68 7.82
C ALA A 114 0.89 3.25 8.59
N GLY A 115 1.51 2.15 8.17
CA GLY A 115 2.70 1.59 8.78
C GLY A 115 2.41 0.64 9.94
N PHE A 116 1.24 0.00 9.94
CA PHE A 116 0.89 -1.02 10.93
C PHE A 116 1.70 -2.30 10.71
N ASP A 117 2.33 -2.80 11.77
CA ASP A 117 3.08 -4.07 11.76
C ASP A 117 2.64 -5.07 12.84
N GLY A 118 1.57 -4.75 13.58
CA GLY A 118 1.06 -5.55 14.70
C GLY A 118 1.83 -5.41 16.02
N SER A 119 3.00 -4.77 16.02
CA SER A 119 3.82 -4.52 17.21
C SER A 119 3.71 -3.08 17.72
N LEU A 120 3.35 -2.14 16.84
CA LEU A 120 3.26 -0.72 17.16
C LEU A 120 1.96 -0.36 17.90
N PRO A 121 2.01 0.58 18.87
CA PRO A 121 0.83 0.98 19.66
C PRO A 121 -0.16 1.85 18.88
N LYS A 122 0.24 2.37 17.71
CA LYS A 122 -0.56 3.25 16.84
C LYS A 122 0.07 3.31 15.44
N ASP A 123 -0.62 3.99 14.54
CA ASP A 123 -0.12 4.30 13.20
C ASP A 123 1.04 5.32 13.24
N TYR A 124 1.98 5.18 12.30
CA TYR A 124 3.13 6.07 12.11
C TYR A 124 3.23 6.48 10.64
N GLN A 125 2.19 7.16 10.15
CA GLN A 125 1.99 7.52 8.75
C GLN A 125 3.14 8.35 8.17
N GLY A 126 3.56 9.40 8.89
CA GLY A 126 4.64 10.29 8.48
C GLY A 126 4.20 11.53 7.69
N GLU A 127 5.06 12.54 7.74
CA GLU A 127 4.92 13.82 7.04
C GLU A 127 6.28 14.52 6.90
N LEU A 128 6.36 15.53 6.02
CA LEU A 128 7.42 16.51 6.04
C LEU A 128 7.09 17.57 7.09
N ASN A 129 7.89 17.65 8.16
CA ASN A 129 7.69 18.62 9.23
C ASN A 129 8.25 20.01 8.86
N GLU A 130 8.02 21.00 9.73
CA GLU A 130 8.48 22.39 9.55
C GLU A 130 10.01 22.52 9.52
N ASN A 131 10.74 21.58 10.12
CA ASN A 131 12.20 21.52 10.11
C ASN A 131 12.76 20.93 8.80
N GLY A 132 11.89 20.52 7.87
CA GLY A 132 12.30 19.89 6.61
C GLY A 132 12.64 18.40 6.73
N GLU A 133 12.27 17.75 7.85
CA GLU A 133 12.51 16.34 8.09
C GLU A 133 11.28 15.50 7.71
N ILE A 134 11.53 14.36 7.07
CA ILE A 134 10.48 13.38 6.77
C ILE A 134 10.39 12.40 7.94
N THR A 135 9.25 12.42 8.63
CA THR A 135 8.95 11.58 9.79
C THR A 135 8.13 10.35 9.38
N GLY A 136 7.91 9.43 10.33
CA GLY A 136 7.08 8.23 10.15
C GLY A 136 7.87 6.97 9.82
N LEU A 137 7.21 5.82 10.00
CA LEU A 137 7.79 4.49 9.79
C LEU A 137 7.15 3.73 8.61
N SER A 138 6.07 4.28 8.06
CA SER A 138 5.32 3.69 6.95
C SER A 138 6.10 3.62 5.63
N TYR A 139 5.63 2.79 4.69
CA TYR A 139 6.24 2.73 3.36
C TYR A 139 6.16 4.09 2.60
N PRO A 140 5.08 4.90 2.70
CA PRO A 140 5.09 6.25 2.12
C PRO A 140 6.19 7.15 2.70
N ALA A 141 6.42 7.09 4.01
CA ALA A 141 7.51 7.84 4.64
C ALA A 141 8.90 7.36 4.17
N PHE A 142 9.07 6.06 3.96
CA PHE A 142 10.28 5.51 3.34
C PHE A 142 10.46 5.99 1.90
N LEU A 143 9.41 5.92 1.06
CA LEU A 143 9.44 6.38 -0.32
C LEU A 143 9.75 7.89 -0.40
N ALA A 144 9.13 8.69 0.45
CA ALA A 144 9.40 10.13 0.53
C ALA A 144 10.88 10.39 0.81
N ARG A 145 11.49 9.69 1.77
CA ARG A 145 12.94 9.79 2.07
C ARG A 145 13.80 9.39 0.87
N LEU A 146 13.46 8.29 0.21
CA LEU A 146 14.17 7.81 -0.99
C LEU A 146 14.12 8.85 -2.13
N LEU A 147 12.97 9.50 -2.31
CA LEU A 147 12.76 10.52 -3.33
C LEU A 147 13.37 11.88 -2.97
N ASN A 148 13.70 12.13 -1.70
CA ASN A 148 14.15 13.44 -1.22
C ASN A 148 15.63 13.75 -1.52
N THR A 149 16.12 13.38 -2.69
CA THR A 149 17.45 13.77 -3.16
C THR A 149 17.49 15.28 -3.39
N ASN A 150 18.46 15.98 -2.80
CA ASN A 150 18.59 17.45 -2.88
C ASN A 150 17.34 18.21 -2.41
N ASN A 151 16.66 17.73 -1.35
CA ASN A 151 15.48 18.38 -0.77
C ASN A 151 14.33 18.60 -1.75
N ARG A 152 14.22 17.74 -2.77
CA ARG A 152 13.20 17.89 -3.81
C ARG A 152 11.78 17.54 -3.34
N VAL A 153 11.61 16.83 -2.22
CA VAL A 153 10.29 16.65 -1.60
C VAL A 153 9.97 17.90 -0.78
N THR A 154 9.11 18.75 -1.32
CA THR A 154 8.76 20.05 -0.72
C THR A 154 7.46 20.02 0.08
N LYS A 155 6.64 18.98 -0.14
CA LYS A 155 5.44 18.68 0.67
C LYS A 155 5.30 17.18 0.76
N PHE A 156 5.04 16.67 1.96
CA PHE A 156 4.66 15.28 2.16
C PHE A 156 3.68 15.15 3.33
N LYS A 157 2.58 14.44 3.11
CA LYS A 157 1.66 14.02 4.17
C LYS A 157 1.05 12.67 3.81
N ASN A 158 1.12 11.73 4.74
CA ASN A 158 0.42 10.47 4.64
C ASN A 158 -0.80 10.49 5.55
N PHE A 159 -1.98 10.31 4.94
CA PHE A 159 -3.28 10.31 5.61
C PHE A 159 -3.83 8.91 5.87
N ALA A 160 -3.05 7.87 5.57
CA ALA A 160 -3.51 6.51 5.74
C ALA A 160 -4.03 6.24 7.15
N SER A 161 -5.11 5.47 7.24
CA SER A 161 -5.73 5.11 8.52
C SER A 161 -6.00 3.62 8.58
N THR A 162 -5.49 2.99 9.63
CA THR A 162 -5.78 1.59 9.93
C THR A 162 -7.28 1.34 10.01
N ALA A 163 -7.71 0.13 9.61
CA ALA A 163 -9.11 -0.31 9.53
C ALA A 163 -10.00 0.42 8.52
N SER A 164 -9.51 1.46 7.82
CA SER A 164 -10.29 2.14 6.78
C SER A 164 -10.56 1.24 5.57
N ARG A 165 -11.79 1.31 5.05
CA ARG A 165 -12.26 0.67 3.82
C ARG A 165 -12.47 1.72 2.74
N LEU A 166 -12.60 1.29 1.48
CA LEU A 166 -12.84 2.18 0.35
C LEU A 166 -14.09 3.06 0.56
N VAL A 167 -15.17 2.49 1.10
CA VAL A 167 -16.42 3.21 1.38
C VAL A 167 -16.26 4.33 2.42
N ASP A 168 -15.34 4.18 3.37
CA ASP A 168 -15.07 5.20 4.39
C ASP A 168 -14.38 6.42 3.72
N TRP A 169 -13.46 6.18 2.78
CA TRP A 169 -12.82 7.22 1.97
C TRP A 169 -13.78 7.91 0.99
N ILE A 170 -14.66 7.14 0.33
CA ILE A 170 -15.71 7.68 -0.54
C ILE A 170 -16.59 8.66 0.25
N LYS A 171 -17.04 8.23 1.44
CA LYS A 171 -17.87 9.06 2.32
C LYS A 171 -17.12 10.29 2.82
N LEU A 172 -15.90 10.13 3.34
CA LEU A 172 -15.06 11.21 3.85
C LEU A 172 -14.82 12.30 2.80
N LEU A 173 -14.48 11.89 1.57
CA LEU A 173 -14.16 12.80 0.49
C LEU A 173 -15.39 13.32 -0.27
N GLY A 174 -16.60 12.80 0.03
CA GLY A 174 -17.82 13.17 -0.68
C GLY A 174 -17.73 12.85 -2.17
N ILE A 175 -17.22 11.67 -2.50
CA ILE A 175 -17.12 11.19 -3.88
C ILE A 175 -18.49 10.65 -4.30
N ASP A 176 -18.97 11.06 -5.47
CA ASP A 176 -20.21 10.56 -6.05
C ASP A 176 -20.11 9.03 -6.24
N PHE A 177 -20.93 8.29 -5.51
CA PHE A 177 -20.96 6.83 -5.54
C PHE A 177 -22.28 6.35 -6.13
N GLN A 178 -22.20 5.66 -7.27
CA GLN A 178 -23.37 5.10 -7.96
C GLN A 178 -23.81 3.73 -7.42
N GLY A 179 -23.25 3.27 -6.29
CA GLY A 179 -23.69 2.04 -5.63
C GLY A 179 -24.92 2.26 -4.76
N ARG A 180 -25.26 1.26 -3.94
CA ARG A 180 -26.42 1.39 -3.04
C ARG A 180 -26.05 2.30 -1.86
N GLU A 181 -26.83 3.35 -1.60
CA GLU A 181 -26.53 4.32 -0.52
C GLU A 181 -26.38 3.65 0.86
N ASN A 182 -27.09 2.55 1.10
CA ASN A 182 -27.00 1.79 2.35
C ASN A 182 -25.68 1.00 2.52
N GLU A 183 -24.79 1.02 1.53
CA GLU A 183 -23.43 0.47 1.62
C GLU A 183 -22.41 1.50 2.12
N LEU A 184 -22.78 2.79 2.12
CA LEU A 184 -21.94 3.83 2.71
C LEU A 184 -22.11 3.86 4.23
N PRO A 185 -21.02 4.08 4.97
CA PRO A 185 -21.10 4.27 6.41
C PRO A 185 -21.92 5.52 6.76
N GLU A 186 -22.58 5.50 7.92
CA GLU A 186 -23.08 6.71 8.57
C GLU A 186 -21.90 7.66 8.83
N PHE A 187 -22.08 8.97 8.66
CA PHE A 187 -20.96 9.91 8.72
C PHE A 187 -20.32 9.93 10.11
N GLU A 188 -21.13 9.78 11.16
CA GLU A 188 -20.74 9.69 12.57
C GLU A 188 -19.78 8.52 12.83
N SER A 189 -19.86 7.46 12.02
CA SER A 189 -18.96 6.31 12.14
C SER A 189 -17.55 6.59 11.59
N LEU A 190 -17.38 7.64 10.78
CA LEU A 190 -16.06 8.08 10.32
C LEU A 190 -15.16 8.50 11.47
N ASN A 191 -15.73 8.94 12.61
CA ASN A 191 -14.94 9.30 13.77
C ASN A 191 -14.12 8.14 14.34
N GLN A 192 -14.59 6.91 14.17
CA GLN A 192 -13.90 5.71 14.62
C GLN A 192 -12.68 5.38 13.74
N VAL A 193 -12.73 5.78 12.47
CA VAL A 193 -11.69 5.51 11.47
C VAL A 193 -10.71 6.66 11.35
N PHE A 194 -11.20 7.91 11.40
CA PHE A 194 -10.42 9.10 11.05
C PHE A 194 -10.23 10.08 12.23
N GLY A 195 -10.78 9.76 13.41
CA GLY A 195 -10.72 10.63 14.59
C GLY A 195 -11.83 11.69 14.61
N SER A 196 -11.80 12.59 15.58
CA SER A 196 -12.96 13.43 15.95
C SER A 196 -13.36 14.53 14.96
N GLU A 197 -12.53 14.84 13.95
CA GLU A 197 -12.75 16.00 13.05
C GLU A 197 -12.69 15.60 11.56
N PRO A 198 -13.56 14.69 11.08
CA PRO A 198 -13.51 14.16 9.72
C PRO A 198 -13.73 15.24 8.65
N THR A 199 -14.55 16.26 8.92
CA THR A 199 -14.78 17.38 7.98
C THR A 199 -13.50 18.20 7.77
N ALA A 200 -12.79 18.54 8.84
CA ALA A 200 -11.53 19.27 8.75
C ALA A 200 -10.46 18.44 8.03
N LEU A 201 -10.37 17.15 8.35
CA LEU A 201 -9.49 16.21 7.67
C LEU A 201 -9.79 16.13 6.16
N ALA A 202 -11.06 15.98 5.78
CA ALA A 202 -11.47 15.93 4.38
C ALA A 202 -11.06 17.19 3.61
N ASN A 203 -11.20 18.36 4.22
CA ASN A 203 -10.79 19.63 3.62
C ASN A 203 -9.27 19.72 3.43
N ASP A 204 -8.48 19.29 4.42
CA ASP A 204 -7.01 19.24 4.30
C ASP A 204 -6.56 18.27 3.20
N ILE A 205 -7.15 17.08 3.16
CA ILE A 205 -6.86 16.08 2.11
C ILE A 205 -7.17 16.65 0.72
N LYS A 206 -8.37 17.22 0.51
CA LYS A 206 -8.78 17.81 -0.77
C LYS A 206 -7.84 18.94 -1.20
N SER A 207 -7.48 19.82 -0.27
CA SER A 207 -6.54 20.93 -0.52
C SER A 207 -5.17 20.42 -0.97
N ARG A 208 -4.62 19.42 -0.28
CA ARG A 208 -3.30 18.86 -0.62
C ARG A 208 -3.31 18.02 -1.88
N LEU A 209 -4.37 17.26 -2.15
CA LEU A 209 -4.53 16.52 -3.39
C LEU A 209 -4.58 17.46 -4.61
N ALA A 210 -5.25 18.61 -4.48
CA ALA A 210 -5.30 19.61 -5.55
C ALA A 210 -3.92 20.20 -5.89
N ASP A 211 -3.01 20.28 -4.91
CA ASP A 211 -1.65 20.78 -5.10
C ASP A 211 -0.61 19.66 -5.37
N ALA A 212 -0.97 18.40 -5.19
CA ALA A 212 -0.06 17.27 -5.29
C ALA A 212 0.37 16.98 -6.74
N ASN A 213 1.61 16.51 -6.91
CA ASN A 213 2.08 15.96 -8.18
C ASN A 213 2.48 14.48 -8.09
N LEU A 214 2.57 13.93 -6.87
CA LEU A 214 2.69 12.50 -6.61
C LEU A 214 1.58 12.09 -5.63
N VAL A 215 0.81 11.06 -5.98
CA VAL A 215 -0.19 10.47 -5.10
C VAL A 215 -0.01 8.96 -5.09
N THR A 216 0.00 8.35 -3.90
CA THR A 216 -0.07 6.89 -3.75
C THR A 216 -1.33 6.53 -2.99
N VAL A 217 -1.98 5.45 -3.42
CA VAL A 217 -3.20 4.93 -2.79
C VAL A 217 -3.01 3.44 -2.51
N SER A 218 -3.22 3.02 -1.27
CA SER A 218 -3.22 1.62 -0.85
C SER A 218 -4.49 1.35 -0.05
N LEU A 219 -5.53 0.85 -0.71
CA LEU A 219 -6.84 0.61 -0.13
C LEU A 219 -7.34 -0.79 -0.47
N SER A 220 -8.46 -1.17 0.14
CA SER A 220 -9.22 -2.39 -0.13
C SER A 220 -8.77 -3.66 0.57
N GLY A 221 -7.73 -3.62 1.42
CA GLY A 221 -7.42 -4.75 2.30
C GLY A 221 -8.57 -5.08 3.25
N ASN A 222 -9.13 -4.05 3.88
CA ASN A 222 -10.26 -4.19 4.80
C ASN A 222 -11.59 -4.51 4.08
N ASP A 223 -11.77 -4.04 2.85
CA ASP A 223 -12.93 -4.40 2.02
C ASP A 223 -12.94 -5.89 1.70
N PHE A 224 -11.79 -6.46 1.31
CA PHE A 224 -11.65 -7.90 1.09
C PHE A 224 -11.98 -8.71 2.35
N ILE A 225 -11.41 -8.33 3.49
CA ILE A 225 -11.66 -9.01 4.77
C ILE A 225 -13.15 -8.93 5.14
N TYR A 226 -13.77 -7.76 4.97
CA TYR A 226 -15.20 -7.57 5.20
C TYR A 226 -16.05 -8.47 4.30
N LEU A 227 -15.77 -8.53 3.00
CA LEU A 227 -16.50 -9.37 2.05
C LEU A 227 -16.32 -10.86 2.33
N LEU A 228 -15.10 -11.28 2.68
CA LEU A 228 -14.81 -12.67 3.06
C LEU A 228 -15.65 -13.09 4.27
N PHE A 229 -15.60 -12.34 5.36
CA PHE A 229 -16.37 -12.67 6.56
C PHE A 229 -17.88 -12.54 6.35
N ARG A 230 -18.33 -11.58 5.54
CA ARG A 230 -19.73 -11.45 5.16
C ARG A 230 -20.21 -12.68 4.37
N SER A 231 -19.42 -13.16 3.41
CA SER A 231 -19.74 -14.36 2.66
C SER A 231 -19.80 -15.58 3.58
N LEU A 232 -18.80 -15.75 4.45
CA LEU A 232 -18.80 -16.85 5.44
C LEU A 232 -19.98 -16.80 6.40
N ALA A 233 -20.44 -15.61 6.81
CA ALA A 233 -21.59 -15.46 7.70
C ALA A 233 -22.95 -15.70 7.01
N GLN A 234 -23.00 -15.57 5.69
CA GLN A 234 -24.21 -15.84 4.89
C GLN A 234 -24.32 -17.32 4.50
N GLU A 235 -23.20 -18.01 4.37
CA GLU A 235 -23.17 -19.46 4.26
C GLU A 235 -23.53 -20.07 5.62
N ASP A 236 -24.42 -21.07 5.65
CA ASP A 236 -24.53 -21.94 6.82
C ASP A 236 -23.20 -22.69 6.93
N ILE A 237 -22.24 -22.16 7.70
CA ILE A 237 -20.94 -22.81 7.96
C ILE A 237 -21.14 -24.26 8.44
N LEU A 238 -22.28 -24.56 9.07
CA LEU A 238 -22.71 -25.91 9.44
C LEU A 238 -22.91 -26.85 8.23
N GLN A 239 -23.42 -26.37 7.10
CA GLN A 239 -23.56 -27.15 5.86
C GLN A 239 -22.18 -27.47 5.24
N LEU A 240 -21.22 -26.53 5.30
CA LEU A 240 -19.84 -26.78 4.85
C LEU A 240 -19.14 -27.83 5.72
N VAL A 241 -19.30 -27.78 7.05
CA VAL A 241 -18.75 -28.80 7.97
C VAL A 241 -19.41 -30.16 7.75
N GLU A 242 -20.73 -30.21 7.47
CA GLU A 242 -21.40 -31.45 7.07
C GLU A 242 -20.85 -32.01 5.75
N ILE A 243 -20.64 -31.18 4.73
CA ILE A 243 -20.05 -31.59 3.44
C ILE A 243 -18.63 -32.16 3.64
N PHE A 244 -17.81 -31.55 4.50
CA PHE A 244 -16.46 -32.04 4.79
C PHE A 244 -16.45 -33.29 5.67
N ASN A 245 -17.34 -33.41 6.66
CA ASN A 245 -17.51 -34.64 7.45
C ASN A 245 -18.06 -35.80 6.61
N LEU A 246 -18.96 -35.53 5.66
CA LEU A 246 -19.50 -36.55 4.75
C LEU A 246 -18.42 -37.06 3.78
N ARG A 247 -17.45 -36.23 3.39
CA ARG A 247 -16.34 -36.64 2.50
C ARG A 247 -15.23 -37.42 3.21
N ILE A 248 -14.98 -37.19 4.50
CA ILE A 248 -14.03 -38.00 5.27
C ILE A 248 -14.60 -39.41 5.53
N LEU A 249 -15.93 -39.53 5.72
CA LEU A 249 -16.58 -40.82 5.93
C LEU A 249 -16.60 -41.70 4.66
N ILE A 250 -16.63 -41.10 3.46
CA ILE A 250 -16.60 -41.85 2.19
C ILE A 250 -15.18 -42.37 1.87
N ILE A 251 -14.12 -41.72 2.35
CA ILE A 251 -12.73 -42.16 2.13
C ILE A 251 -12.34 -43.32 3.08
N HIS A 252 -13.11 -43.61 4.12
CA HIS A 252 -12.90 -44.75 5.02
C HIS A 252 -13.75 -46.00 4.69
N CYS A 253 -14.51 -45.99 3.59
CA CYS A 253 -15.36 -47.11 3.17
C CYS A 253 -15.04 -47.68 1.77
N PHE A 254 -13.83 -47.46 1.25
CA PHE A 254 -13.28 -48.20 0.11
C PHE A 254 -11.82 -48.60 0.36
#